data_AF-A0A536EJQ8-F1
#
_entry.id   AF-A0A536EJQ8-F1
#
_cell.length_a   1.000
_cell.length_b   1.000
_cell.length_c   1.000
_cell.angle_alpha   90.00
_cell.angle_beta   90.00
_cell.angle_gamma   90.00
#
_symmetry.space_group_name_H-M   'P 1'
#
loop_
_entity.id
_entity.type
_entity.pdbx_description
1 polymer ?
#
loop_
_entity_poly.entity_id
_entity_poly.type
_entity_poly.pdbx_seq_one_letter_code
_entity_poly.pdbx_strand_id
1 'polypeptide(L)'
;MPVNAAATALSILLAAGVGGALGSYAGVVASRGWRGSLEGRSHCESCGRALRWFELVPLLSYPLLRGRCRTCGARVPISVYGWELGGALLAVAAVIVGLIVARGP
;
A
#
# COMPACT_ATOMS: atom_id res chain seq x y z
N MET A 1 -12.71 -13.82 -25.27
CA MET A 1 -13.41 -14.52 -24.17
C MET A 1 -13.89 -13.46 -23.19
N PRO A 2 -15.18 -13.37 -22.85
CA PRO A 2 -15.66 -12.36 -21.92
C PRO A 2 -14.91 -12.52 -20.60
N VAL A 3 -14.29 -11.43 -20.11
CA VAL A 3 -13.67 -11.41 -18.79
C VAL A 3 -14.80 -11.61 -17.79
N ASN A 4 -14.90 -12.79 -17.19
CA ASN A 4 -15.97 -13.11 -16.26
C ASN A 4 -15.82 -12.30 -14.95
N ALA A 5 -16.87 -12.31 -14.13
CA ALA A 5 -16.89 -11.57 -12.88
C ALA A 5 -15.72 -11.96 -11.95
N ALA A 6 -15.36 -13.25 -11.92
CA ALA A 6 -14.26 -13.75 -11.12
C ALA A 6 -12.90 -13.17 -11.56
N ALA A 7 -12.62 -13.17 -12.87
CA ALA A 7 -11.39 -12.59 -13.41
C ALA A 7 -11.32 -11.08 -13.14
N THR A 8 -12.45 -10.37 -13.26
CA THR A 8 -12.53 -8.93 -12.97
C THR A 8 -12.21 -8.63 -11.50
N ALA A 9 -12.83 -9.37 -10.58
CA ALA A 9 -12.61 -9.22 -9.15
C ALA A 9 -11.15 -9.52 -8.79
N LEU A 10 -10.59 -10.60 -9.34
CA LEU A 10 -9.20 -10.97 -9.12
C LEU A 10 -8.23 -9.88 -9.61
N SER A 11 -8.43 -9.34 -10.81
CA SER A 11 -7.61 -8.25 -11.34
C SER A 11 -7.65 -7.00 -10.46
N ILE A 12 -8.82 -6.64 -9.93
CA ILE A 12 -8.96 -5.49 -9.02
C ILE A 12 -8.24 -5.74 -7.69
N LEU A 13 -8.39 -6.93 -7.10
CA LEU A 13 -7.74 -7.28 -5.84
C LEU A 13 -6.22 -7.28 -5.99
N LEU A 14 -5.69 -7.85 -7.09
CA LEU A 14 -4.27 -7.83 -7.38
C LEU A 14 -3.77 -6.40 -7.61
N ALA A 15 -4.51 -5.57 -8.34
CA ALA A 15 -4.16 -4.17 -8.56
C ALA A 15 -4.10 -3.37 -7.25
N ALA A 16 -5.09 -3.54 -6.36
CA ALA A 16 -5.11 -2.88 -5.07
C ALA A 16 -3.92 -3.29 -4.20
N GLY A 17 -3.59 -4.59 -4.16
CA GLY A 17 -2.45 -5.11 -3.40
C GLY A 17 -1.11 -4.59 -3.91
N VAL A 18 -0.88 -4.66 -5.23
CA VAL A 18 0.36 -4.18 -5.85
C VAL A 18 0.47 -2.66 -5.75
N GLY A 19 -0.60 -1.93 -6.09
CA GLY A 19 -0.65 -0.48 -6.00
C GLY A 19 -0.43 0.02 -4.57
N GLY A 20 -1.05 -0.62 -3.58
CA GLY A 20 -0.86 -0.29 -2.17
C GLY A 20 0.58 -0.54 -1.70
N ALA A 21 1.22 -1.63 -2.13
CA ALA A 21 2.62 -1.92 -1.78
C ALA A 21 3.58 -0.90 -2.40
N LEU A 22 3.39 -0.56 -3.69
CA LEU A 22 4.19 0.47 -4.37
C LEU A 22 3.98 1.85 -3.73
N GLY A 23 2.73 2.19 -3.39
CA GLY A 23 2.39 3.41 -2.65
C GLY A 23 3.08 3.47 -1.28
N SER A 24 3.01 2.39 -0.50
CA SER A 24 3.69 2.29 0.81
C SER A 24 5.20 2.56 0.68
N TYR A 25 5.85 1.90 -0.28
CA TYR A 25 7.29 2.10 -0.52
C TYR A 25 7.60 3.53 -1.00
N ALA A 26 6.78 4.10 -1.89
CA ALA A 26 6.91 5.49 -2.31
C ALA A 26 6.81 6.47 -1.12
N GLY A 27 5.93 6.21 -0.17
CA GLY A 27 5.84 6.97 1.07
C GLY A 27 7.11 6.92 1.92
N VAL A 28 7.78 5.76 1.99
CA VAL A 28 9.09 5.61 2.66
C VAL A 28 10.19 6.37 1.91
N VAL A 29 10.22 6.28 0.58
CA VAL A 29 11.18 7.04 -0.24
C VAL A 29 10.95 8.54 -0.08
N ALA A 30 9.69 8.98 0.00
CA ALA A 30 9.35 10.39 0.21
C ALA A 30 9.77 10.90 1.59
N SER A 31 9.73 10.07 2.64
CA SER A 31 10.12 10.47 3.99
C SER A 31 11.61 10.33 4.29
N ARG A 32 12.29 9.31 3.75
CA ARG A 32 13.68 8.95 4.08
C ARG A 32 14.68 9.18 2.94
N GLY A 33 14.19 9.52 1.75
CA GLY A 33 14.99 9.56 0.53
C GLY A 33 15.36 8.17 0.01
N TRP A 34 15.89 8.12 -1.21
CA TRP A 34 16.22 6.88 -1.92
C TRP A 34 17.25 5.99 -1.19
N ARG A 35 18.29 6.60 -0.61
CA ARG A 35 19.34 5.84 0.09
C ARG A 35 18.83 5.29 1.42
N GLY A 36 18.10 6.11 2.18
CA GLY A 36 17.55 5.72 3.49
C GLY A 36 16.40 4.71 3.42
N SER A 37 15.76 4.53 2.26
CA SER A 37 14.71 3.51 2.08
C SER A 37 15.25 2.10 1.82
N LEU A 38 16.52 1.98 1.40
CA LEU A 38 17.17 0.71 1.08
C LEU A 38 17.94 0.11 2.27
N GLU A 39 18.10 0.88 3.34
CA GLU A 39 18.89 0.48 4.50
C GLU A 39 18.06 -0.24 5.56
N GLY A 40 18.44 -1.50 5.80
CA GLY A 40 17.95 -2.28 6.93
C GLY A 40 16.49 -2.71 6.83
N ARG A 41 15.94 -3.14 7.97
CA ARG A 41 14.53 -3.54 8.08
C ARG A 41 13.65 -2.34 8.34
N SER A 42 12.39 -2.40 7.89
CA SER A 42 11.36 -1.44 8.27
C SER A 42 11.27 -1.36 9.79
N HIS A 43 11.39 -0.15 10.33
CA HIS A 43 11.40 0.10 11.77
C HIS A 43 10.57 1.34 12.12
N CYS A 44 10.09 1.37 13.36
CA CYS A 44 9.40 2.54 13.91
C CYS A 44 10.40 3.69 14.09
N GLU A 45 10.05 4.87 13.59
CA GLU A 45 10.90 6.07 13.64
C GLU A 45 11.05 6.64 15.06
N SER A 46 10.16 6.28 16.00
CA SER A 46 10.22 6.78 17.37
C SER A 46 10.99 5.87 18.33
N CYS A 47 10.83 4.54 18.20
CA CYS A 47 11.45 3.59 19.13
C CYS A 47 12.50 2.67 18.49
N GLY A 48 12.73 2.77 17.18
CA GLY A 48 13.72 1.96 16.46
C GLY A 48 13.39 0.47 16.32
N ARG A 49 12.26 0.00 16.90
CA ARG A 49 11.86 -1.41 16.79
C ARG A 49 11.60 -1.79 15.34
N ALA A 50 12.17 -2.92 14.91
CA ALA A 50 11.83 -3.56 13.66
C ALA A 50 10.35 -4.01 13.62
N LEU A 51 9.62 -3.59 12.59
CA LEU A 51 8.23 -3.95 12.35
C LEU A 51 8.11 -5.41 11.90
N ARG A 52 7.03 -6.07 12.32
CA ARG A 52 6.67 -7.41 11.85
C ARG A 52 5.94 -7.31 10.50
N TRP A 53 5.96 -8.40 9.74
CA TRP A 53 5.36 -8.46 8.40
C TRP A 53 3.89 -7.99 8.37
N PHE A 54 3.07 -8.33 9.38
CA PHE A 54 1.66 -7.95 9.43
C PHE A 54 1.45 -6.45 9.75
N GLU A 55 2.46 -5.78 10.32
CA GLU A 55 2.44 -4.33 10.55
C GLU A 55 2.83 -3.55 9.26
N LEU A 56 3.29 -4.27 8.24
CA LEU A 56 3.68 -3.73 6.93
C LEU A 56 2.65 -4.04 5.84
N VAL A 57 1.55 -4.72 6.16
CA VAL A 57 0.50 -5.05 5.18
C VAL A 57 -0.22 -3.76 4.79
N PRO A 58 -0.08 -3.29 3.53
CA PRO A 58 -0.65 -2.03 3.11
C PRO A 58 -2.17 -2.03 3.26
N LEU A 59 -2.76 -0.86 3.49
CA LEU A 59 -4.21 -0.62 3.66
C LEU A 59 -4.82 -1.24 4.94
N LEU A 60 -4.27 -2.34 5.45
CA LEU A 60 -4.79 -3.09 6.59
C LEU A 60 -4.07 -2.74 7.90
N SER A 61 -2.75 -2.58 7.89
CA SER A 61 -1.98 -2.38 9.12
C SER A 61 -2.36 -1.09 9.84
N TYR A 62 -2.53 0.02 9.12
CA TYR A 62 -2.84 1.32 9.69
C TYR A 62 -4.18 1.35 10.47
N PRO A 63 -5.34 0.94 9.91
CA PRO A 63 -6.58 0.90 10.67
C PRO A 63 -6.54 -0.12 11.81
N LEU A 64 -5.93 -1.30 11.62
CA LEU A 64 -5.80 -2.32 12.67
C LEU A 64 -4.96 -1.83 13.85
N LEU A 65 -3.90 -1.08 13.59
CA LEU A 65 -3.03 -0.47 14.59
C LEU A 65 -3.54 0.91 15.07
N ARG A 66 -4.69 1.38 14.56
CA ARG A 66 -5.28 2.70 14.83
C ARG A 66 -4.29 3.86 14.61
N GLY A 67 -3.44 3.74 13.60
CA GLY A 67 -2.40 4.73 13.28
C GLY A 67 -1.35 4.91 14.37
N ARG A 68 -1.05 3.86 15.16
CA ARG A 68 -0.06 3.94 16.26
C ARG A 68 0.88 2.74 16.26
N CYS A 69 2.12 2.95 16.68
CA CYS A 69 3.05 1.86 16.94
C CYS A 69 2.54 0.97 18.07
N ARG A 70 2.52 -0.35 17.85
CA ARG A 70 2.05 -1.33 18.84
C ARG A 70 2.87 -1.38 20.13
N THR A 71 4.12 -0.91 20.09
CA THR A 71 5.06 -1.00 21.22
C THR A 71 5.15 0.32 22.00
N CYS A 72 5.43 1.43 21.33
CA CYS A 72 5.62 2.72 22.00
C CYS A 72 4.40 3.66 21.92
N GLY A 73 3.35 3.31 21.15
CA GLY A 73 2.16 4.14 21.00
C GLY A 73 2.35 5.40 20.14
N ALA A 74 3.56 5.64 19.62
CA ALA A 74 3.85 6.77 18.75
C ALA A 74 2.92 6.76 17.52
N ARG A 75 2.46 7.95 17.11
CA ARG A 75 1.56 8.07 15.96
C ARG A 75 2.31 7.78 14.67
N VAL A 76 1.74 6.91 13.85
CA VAL A 76 2.16 6.73 12.46
C VAL A 76 1.56 7.88 11.66
N PRO A 77 2.34 8.65 10.89
CA PRO A 77 1.81 9.74 10.10
C PRO A 77 0.71 9.27 9.14
N ILE A 78 -0.40 10.01 9.08
CA ILE A 78 -1.50 9.70 8.15
C ILE A 78 -1.06 9.77 6.69
N SER A 79 0.00 10.51 6.38
CA SER A 79 0.60 10.58 5.05
C SER A 79 1.06 9.20 4.55
N VAL A 80 1.58 8.33 5.44
CA VAL A 80 1.98 6.97 5.10
C VAL A 80 0.77 6.19 4.56
N TYR A 81 -0.37 6.28 5.25
CA TYR A 81 -1.61 5.66 4.80
C TYR A 81 -2.17 6.30 3.52
N GLY A 82 -2.01 7.62 3.37
CA GLY A 82 -2.37 8.34 2.16
C GLY A 82 -1.61 7.86 0.92
N TRP A 83 -0.31 7.60 1.04
CA TRP A 83 0.50 7.04 -0.04
C TRP A 83 0.06 5.63 -0.45
N GLU A 84 -0.27 4.77 0.52
CA GLU A 84 -0.82 3.43 0.27
C GLU A 84 -2.15 3.49 -0.46
N LEU A 85 -3.08 4.31 0.02
CA LEU A 85 -4.39 4.49 -0.61
C LEU A 85 -4.27 5.06 -2.02
N GLY A 86 -3.43 6.09 -2.20
CA GLY A 86 -3.21 6.70 -3.51
C GLY A 86 -2.67 5.69 -4.53
N GLY A 87 -1.67 4.88 -4.14
CA GLY A 87 -1.12 3.83 -4.99
C GLY A 87 -2.13 2.75 -5.34
N ALA A 88 -2.91 2.28 -4.36
CA ALA A 88 -3.96 1.28 -4.58
C ALA A 88 -5.06 1.78 -5.52
N LEU A 89 -5.56 3.00 -5.29
CA LEU A 89 -6.60 3.62 -6.12
C LEU A 89 -6.13 3.84 -7.56
N LEU A 90 -4.89 4.30 -7.75
CA LEU A 90 -4.31 4.51 -9.08
C LEU A 90 -4.22 3.20 -9.87
N ALA A 91 -3.71 2.14 -9.24
CA ALA A 91 -3.59 0.84 -9.89
C ALA A 91 -4.96 0.24 -10.24
N VAL A 92 -5.93 0.34 -9.33
CA VAL A 92 -7.31 -0.10 -9.57
C VAL A 92 -7.95 0.68 -10.72
N ALA A 93 -7.79 2.01 -10.75
CA ALA A 93 -8.31 2.86 -11.82
C ALA A 93 -7.70 2.45 -13.17
N ALA A 94 -6.39 2.23 -13.24
CA ALA A 94 -5.72 1.78 -14.47
C ALA A 94 -6.27 0.44 -14.97
N VAL A 95 -6.48 -0.53 -14.08
CA VAL A 95 -7.08 -1.82 -14.44
C VAL A 95 -8.52 -1.68 -14.90
N ILE A 96 -9.33 -0.84 -14.23
CA ILE A 96 -10.73 -0.60 -14.65
C ILE A 96 -10.76 0.03 -16.04
N VAL A 97 -9.95 1.05 -16.30
CA VAL A 97 -9.85 1.68 -17.63
C VAL A 97 -9.41 0.66 -18.68
N GLY A 98 -8.37 -0.14 -18.39
CA GLY A 98 -7.92 -1.19 -19.30
C GLY A 98 -8.99 -2.23 -19.61
N LEU A 99 -9.78 -2.63 -18.61
CA LEU A 99 -10.90 -3.56 -18.79
C LEU A 99 -12.05 -2.94 -19.58
N ILE A 100 -12.34 -1.66 -19.42
CA ILE A 100 -13.36 -0.94 -20.21
C ILE A 100 -12.92 -0.88 -21.67
N VAL A 101 -11.67 -0.47 -21.93
CA VAL A 101 -11.11 -0.39 -23.28
C VAL A 101 -11.05 -1.76 -23.95
N ALA A 102 -10.60 -2.79 -23.22
CA ALA A 102 -10.51 -4.16 -23.74
C ALA A 102 -11.87 -4.82 -24.00
N ARG A 103 -12.93 -4.32 -23.35
CA ARG A 103 -14.30 -4.81 -23.60
C ARG A 103 -14.92 -4.21 -24.84
N GLY A 104 -14.48 -3.03 -25.30
CA GLY A 104 -15.01 -2.34 -26.48
C GLY A 104 -16.52 -2.07 -26.39
N PRO A 105 -17.10 -1.33 -27.35
CA PRO A 105 -18.55 -1.33 -27.54
C PRO A 105 -19.07 -2.71 -27.96
#